data_AF-A0A963XXI8-F1
#
_entry.id   AF-A0A963XXI8-F1
#
_cell.length_a   1.000
_cell.length_b   1.000
_cell.length_c   1.000
_cell.angle_alpha   90.00
_cell.angle_beta   90.00
_cell.angle_gamma   90.00
#
_symmetry.space_group_name_H-M   'P 1'
#
loop_
_entity.id
_entity.type
_entity.pdbx_description
1 polymer ?
#
loop_
_entity_poly.entity_id
_entity_poly.type
_entity_poly.pdbx_seq_one_letter_code
_entity_poly.pdbx_strand_id
1 'polypeptide(L)'
;MSSILKFFRITFFLVLYFFLCMVVVTTMLQAWPIGGQMLFAFGIPVILVWWQEKRRSRKVAAKAQAEGSSENLPPRPEQVPRPSAYDKRIERERERTREANASKEPAAVQAYSPPKQDYAEIVRAGKSAAPALAAAAERNQPSRVASSASARSSKSGWVRSNETASVAGRNIGGMVYVGTPPLLNTYGYRDKCRAYIDPSLSVARSGADKAGEGMPYWPGYSDISPQCRATYLDWLASGRNDASYNPGYMFLYFYGLERRFFVDQSNEDAKDIVQEVRRLQSLYPDNHSVRRYLGEFLDIAMLAETDLDAIEPMFEKQGWELPFSLKYAIGARIDKGEILTADWLLGWFICHPETYLRTPATRCRDEFVALFRMRFDRRFPDGLKVTKPRKSLTAFYRAASSEFQGSASPTVDGKPVPDISGLRKPVEIAQELADEVMNDLDKLSRFLGRNPDGRGSVEAHALLPSELWDAFPSEEMDHLKSWASDIVDRGGLVPLEEVIGRLEGETNVKIGKRQMTGAADALARLGFGLAPDPRFALRSPKAEEPVVLFRLGEPIERLEDVSDSYRSALIELALGSFV
;
A
#
# COMPACT_ATOMS: atom_id res chain seq x y z
N MET A 1 5.88 -25.40 -3.64
CA MET A 1 5.37 -26.52 -4.49
C MET A 1 4.56 -26.06 -5.72
N SER A 2 3.70 -25.03 -5.64
CA SER A 2 2.81 -24.60 -6.76
C SER A 2 3.54 -24.16 -8.05
N SER A 3 4.67 -23.45 -7.94
CA SER A 3 5.42 -22.93 -9.12
C SER A 3 6.12 -24.02 -9.93
N ILE A 4 6.62 -25.08 -9.26
CA ILE A 4 7.30 -26.21 -9.93
C ILE A 4 6.28 -27.04 -10.72
N LEU A 5 5.11 -27.31 -10.14
CA LEU A 5 4.03 -28.05 -10.82
C LEU A 5 3.47 -27.29 -12.03
N LYS A 6 3.47 -25.95 -11.97
CA LYS A 6 3.07 -25.08 -13.08
C LYS A 6 4.07 -25.15 -14.23
N PHE A 7 5.38 -25.13 -13.93
CA PHE A 7 6.43 -25.24 -14.93
C PHE A 7 6.34 -26.56 -15.71
N PHE A 8 6.31 -27.71 -15.02
CA PHE A 8 6.21 -29.02 -15.66
C PHE A 8 4.96 -29.16 -16.53
N ARG A 9 3.82 -28.60 -16.08
CA ARG A 9 2.57 -28.63 -16.84
C ARG A 9 2.65 -27.80 -18.13
N ILE A 10 3.16 -26.58 -18.06
CA ILE A 10 3.33 -25.71 -19.23
C ILE A 10 4.22 -26.41 -20.26
N THR A 11 5.34 -26.96 -19.81
CA THR A 11 6.28 -27.71 -20.66
C THR A 11 5.61 -28.92 -21.30
N PHE A 12 4.83 -29.70 -20.53
CA PHE A 12 4.11 -30.86 -21.06
C PHE A 12 3.12 -30.50 -22.17
N PHE A 13 2.26 -29.49 -21.96
CA PHE A 13 1.28 -29.09 -22.99
C PHE A 13 1.94 -28.41 -24.19
N LEU A 14 3.05 -27.69 -23.99
CA LEU A 14 3.79 -27.07 -25.09
C LEU A 14 4.39 -28.14 -26.00
N VAL A 15 4.98 -29.20 -25.42
CA VAL A 15 5.48 -30.36 -26.16
C VAL A 15 4.34 -31.10 -26.86
N LEU A 16 3.22 -31.36 -26.18
CA LEU A 16 2.07 -32.04 -26.76
C LEU A 16 1.50 -31.30 -27.97
N TYR A 17 1.25 -29.98 -27.85
CA TYR A 17 0.72 -29.19 -28.94
C TYR A 17 1.72 -29.00 -30.07
N PHE A 18 3.02 -28.95 -29.77
CA PHE A 18 4.05 -28.96 -30.80
C PHE A 18 3.98 -30.22 -31.66
N PHE A 19 3.90 -31.42 -31.06
CA PHE A 19 3.76 -32.66 -31.83
C PHE A 19 2.46 -32.72 -32.63
N LEU A 20 1.36 -32.22 -32.08
CA LEU A 20 0.07 -32.19 -32.76
C LEU A 20 0.11 -31.22 -33.97
N CYS A 21 0.75 -30.05 -33.81
CA CYS A 21 1.02 -29.13 -34.90
C CYS A 21 1.97 -29.74 -35.95
N MET A 22 2.98 -30.52 -35.55
CA MET A 22 3.85 -31.22 -36.50
C MET A 22 3.10 -32.24 -37.36
N VAL A 23 2.15 -32.98 -36.79
CA VAL A 23 1.28 -33.88 -37.58
C VAL A 23 0.45 -33.09 -38.61
N VAL A 24 -0.07 -31.91 -38.23
CA VAL A 24 -0.81 -31.05 -39.16
C VAL A 24 0.11 -30.48 -40.25
N VAL A 25 1.34 -30.11 -39.90
CA VAL A 25 2.33 -29.63 -40.87
C VAL A 25 2.66 -30.72 -41.90
N THR A 26 2.85 -31.96 -41.45
CA THR A 26 3.23 -33.08 -42.33
C THR A 26 2.07 -33.63 -43.16
N THR A 27 0.82 -33.47 -42.72
CA THR A 27 -0.37 -34.03 -43.41
C THR A 27 -1.18 -33.01 -44.20
N MET A 28 -1.22 -31.75 -43.77
CA MET A 28 -2.18 -30.74 -44.27
C MET A 28 -1.55 -29.44 -44.75
N LEU A 29 -0.32 -29.10 -44.32
CA LEU A 29 0.33 -27.82 -44.66
C LEU A 29 1.55 -27.98 -45.57
N GLN A 30 1.69 -29.10 -46.29
CA GLN A 30 2.82 -29.31 -47.21
C GLN A 30 2.90 -28.25 -48.33
N ALA A 31 1.76 -27.65 -48.72
CA ALA A 31 1.69 -26.59 -49.72
C ALA A 31 2.08 -25.19 -49.18
N TRP A 32 2.33 -25.04 -47.88
CA TRP A 32 2.72 -23.77 -47.28
C TRP A 32 4.23 -23.50 -47.39
N PRO A 33 4.66 -22.23 -47.46
CA PRO A 33 6.07 -21.87 -47.35
C PRO A 33 6.69 -22.38 -46.04
N ILE A 34 7.96 -22.78 -46.08
CA ILE A 34 8.70 -23.30 -44.91
C ILE A 34 8.62 -22.35 -43.71
N GLY A 35 8.74 -21.03 -43.96
CA GLY A 35 8.58 -20.02 -42.91
C GLY A 35 7.19 -20.03 -42.27
N GLY A 36 6.12 -20.25 -43.05
CA GLY A 36 4.76 -20.36 -42.55
C GLY A 36 4.51 -21.66 -41.76
N GLN A 37 5.10 -22.77 -42.21
CA GLN A 37 5.06 -24.04 -41.48
C GLN A 37 5.77 -23.93 -40.12
N MET A 38 6.92 -23.25 -40.07
CA MET A 38 7.66 -22.98 -38.83
C MET A 38 6.85 -22.06 -37.89
N LEU A 39 6.27 -20.99 -38.42
CA LEU A 39 5.45 -20.06 -37.63
C LEU A 39 4.21 -20.76 -37.05
N PHE A 40 3.59 -21.67 -37.80
CA PHE A 40 2.48 -22.49 -37.33
C PHE A 40 2.95 -23.50 -36.25
N ALA A 41 4.04 -24.22 -36.52
CA ALA A 41 4.58 -25.26 -35.63
C ALA A 41 5.01 -24.72 -34.27
N PHE A 42 5.60 -23.53 -34.22
CA PHE A 42 6.10 -22.94 -32.97
C PHE A 42 5.15 -21.90 -32.37
N GLY A 43 4.38 -21.19 -33.18
CA GLY A 43 3.48 -20.13 -32.71
C GLY A 43 2.19 -20.66 -32.08
N ILE A 44 1.53 -21.62 -32.73
CA ILE A 44 0.23 -22.14 -32.28
C ILE A 44 0.32 -22.83 -30.90
N PRO A 45 1.34 -23.67 -30.61
CA PRO A 45 1.48 -24.26 -29.28
C PRO A 45 1.60 -23.22 -28.17
N VAL A 46 2.35 -22.14 -28.38
CA VAL A 46 2.53 -21.06 -27.39
C VAL A 46 1.20 -20.36 -27.12
N ILE A 47 0.43 -20.04 -28.16
CA ILE A 47 -0.88 -19.39 -28.05
C ILE A 47 -1.87 -20.30 -27.32
N LEU A 48 -1.90 -21.59 -27.64
CA LEU A 48 -2.79 -22.57 -27.00
C LEU A 48 -2.48 -22.76 -25.52
N VAL A 49 -1.20 -22.91 -25.16
CA VAL A 49 -0.78 -23.02 -23.75
C VAL A 49 -1.09 -21.74 -22.98
N TRP A 50 -0.84 -20.57 -23.57
CA TRP A 50 -1.18 -19.28 -22.97
C TRP A 50 -2.68 -19.14 -22.71
N TRP A 51 -3.52 -19.50 -23.69
CA TRP A 51 -4.98 -19.45 -23.55
C TRP A 51 -5.49 -20.45 -22.51
N GLN A 52 -4.94 -21.66 -22.47
CA GLN A 52 -5.27 -22.69 -21.50
C GLN A 52 -4.89 -22.28 -20.06
N GLU A 53 -3.69 -21.73 -19.86
CA GLU A 53 -3.25 -21.21 -18.56
C GLU A 53 -4.07 -20.00 -18.10
N LYS A 54 -4.45 -19.11 -19.02
CA LYS A 54 -5.35 -17.98 -18.72
C LYS A 54 -6.74 -18.46 -18.30
N ARG A 55 -7.29 -19.46 -19.00
CA ARG A 55 -8.60 -20.06 -18.65
C ARG A 55 -8.54 -20.83 -17.34
N ARG A 56 -7.44 -21.53 -17.06
CA ARG A 56 -7.22 -22.21 -15.78
C ARG A 56 -7.04 -21.23 -14.64
N SER A 57 -6.27 -20.15 -14.83
CA SER A 57 -6.09 -19.10 -13.82
C SER A 57 -7.42 -18.43 -13.48
N ARG A 58 -8.28 -18.20 -14.48
CA ARG A 58 -9.67 -17.73 -14.27
C ARG A 58 -10.53 -18.75 -13.52
N LYS A 59 -10.42 -20.05 -13.83
CA LYS A 59 -11.12 -21.11 -13.10
C LYS A 59 -10.62 -21.29 -11.67
N VAL A 60 -9.32 -21.16 -11.43
CA VAL A 60 -8.72 -21.21 -10.09
C VAL A 60 -9.09 -19.96 -9.30
N ALA A 61 -9.12 -18.78 -9.92
CA ALA A 61 -9.63 -17.56 -9.29
C ALA A 61 -11.13 -17.66 -8.96
N ALA A 62 -11.94 -18.21 -9.87
CA ALA A 62 -13.36 -18.47 -9.62
C ALA A 62 -13.58 -19.57 -8.56
N LYS A 63 -12.71 -20.60 -8.51
CA LYS A 63 -12.74 -21.65 -7.50
C LYS A 63 -12.24 -21.15 -6.14
N ALA A 64 -11.26 -20.25 -6.09
CA ALA A 64 -10.81 -19.59 -4.87
C ALA A 64 -11.86 -18.58 -4.35
N GLN A 65 -12.61 -17.92 -5.24
CA GLN A 65 -13.79 -17.15 -4.86
C GLN A 65 -14.93 -18.04 -4.34
N ALA A 66 -15.08 -19.27 -4.86
CA ALA A 66 -16.10 -20.23 -4.40
C ALA A 66 -15.68 -21.03 -3.13
N GLU A 67 -14.38 -21.27 -2.94
CA GLU A 67 -13.80 -21.95 -1.77
C GLU A 67 -13.58 -20.98 -0.60
N GLY A 68 -13.28 -19.70 -0.86
CA GLY A 68 -13.29 -18.63 0.15
C GLY A 68 -14.70 -18.34 0.71
N SER A 69 -15.75 -18.80 0.02
CA SER A 69 -17.13 -18.83 0.54
C SER A 69 -17.51 -20.16 1.20
N SER A 70 -16.58 -21.13 1.32
CA SER A 70 -16.84 -22.49 1.79
C SER A 70 -16.06 -22.91 3.05
N GLU A 71 -15.25 -22.04 3.66
CA GLU A 71 -14.69 -22.28 5.00
C GLU A 71 -15.75 -22.02 6.08
N ASN A 72 -16.77 -22.87 6.12
CA ASN A 72 -17.56 -23.21 7.30
C ASN A 72 -18.55 -24.31 6.88
N LEU A 73 -18.22 -25.57 7.15
CA LEU A 73 -19.21 -26.64 7.20
C LEU A 73 -18.77 -27.74 8.19
N PRO A 74 -19.65 -28.16 9.13
CA PRO A 74 -19.47 -29.32 10.00
C PRO A 74 -19.88 -30.63 9.25
N PRO A 75 -19.80 -31.83 9.86
CA PRO A 75 -19.69 -33.09 9.12
C PRO A 75 -21.01 -33.58 8.47
N ARG A 76 -20.84 -34.51 7.51
CA ARG A 76 -21.81 -35.21 6.63
C ARG A 76 -23.09 -35.76 7.31
N PRO A 77 -24.12 -36.15 6.52
CA PRO A 77 -25.13 -35.36 5.83
C PRO A 77 -26.49 -35.43 6.57
N GLU A 78 -27.09 -34.29 6.89
CA GLU A 78 -28.48 -34.24 7.36
C GLU A 78 -29.37 -33.49 6.36
N GLN A 79 -30.64 -33.89 6.33
CA GLN A 79 -31.61 -33.65 5.25
C GLN A 79 -31.78 -32.17 4.85
N VAL A 80 -31.92 -31.92 3.55
CA VAL A 80 -32.29 -30.62 2.98
C VAL A 80 -33.56 -30.09 3.66
N PRO A 81 -33.55 -28.92 4.33
CA PRO A 81 -34.78 -28.33 4.83
C PRO A 81 -35.59 -27.82 3.63
N ARG A 82 -36.85 -28.25 3.56
CA ARG A 82 -37.80 -27.74 2.56
C ARG A 82 -37.95 -26.22 2.72
N PRO A 83 -38.13 -25.46 1.62
CA PRO A 83 -38.33 -24.02 1.69
C PRO A 83 -39.48 -23.68 2.63
N SER A 84 -39.24 -22.71 3.53
CA SER A 84 -40.22 -22.22 4.48
C SER A 84 -41.47 -21.72 3.76
N ALA A 85 -42.64 -21.87 4.40
CA ALA A 85 -43.90 -21.35 3.88
C ALA A 85 -43.83 -19.82 3.65
N TYR A 86 -42.92 -19.13 4.34
CA TYR A 86 -42.64 -17.71 4.17
C TYR A 86 -41.92 -17.41 2.85
N ASP A 87 -40.88 -18.17 2.50
CA ASP A 87 -40.12 -17.99 1.25
C ASP A 87 -41.00 -18.26 0.03
N LYS A 88 -41.83 -19.31 0.10
CA LYS A 88 -42.82 -19.60 -0.95
C LYS A 88 -43.91 -18.54 -1.08
N ARG A 89 -44.16 -17.74 -0.04
CA ARG A 89 -45.14 -16.64 -0.06
C ARG A 89 -44.55 -15.39 -0.72
N ILE A 90 -43.29 -15.07 -0.42
CA ILE A 90 -42.55 -13.95 -1.03
C ILE A 90 -42.31 -14.20 -2.52
N GLU A 91 -41.93 -15.42 -2.92
CA GLU A 91 -41.78 -15.78 -4.33
C GLU A 91 -43.11 -15.60 -5.10
N ARG A 92 -44.23 -16.07 -4.52
CA ARG A 92 -45.58 -15.90 -5.11
C ARG A 92 -46.07 -14.45 -5.14
N GLU A 93 -45.64 -13.60 -4.23
CA GLU A 93 -45.94 -12.15 -4.30
C GLU A 93 -45.12 -11.46 -5.38
N ARG A 94 -43.85 -11.87 -5.57
CA ARG A 94 -42.98 -11.38 -6.65
C ARG A 94 -43.47 -11.82 -8.03
N GLU A 95 -43.94 -13.06 -8.18
CA GLU A 95 -44.54 -13.58 -9.42
C GLU A 95 -45.85 -12.85 -9.75
N ARG A 96 -46.76 -12.69 -8.77
CA ARG A 96 -48.00 -11.91 -8.97
C ARG A 96 -47.74 -10.45 -9.36
N THR A 97 -46.67 -9.85 -8.83
CA THR A 97 -46.28 -8.47 -9.17
C THR A 97 -45.68 -8.39 -10.58
N ARG A 98 -44.94 -9.43 -11.02
CA ARG A 98 -44.42 -9.52 -12.39
C ARG A 98 -45.54 -9.73 -13.41
N GLU A 99 -46.50 -10.60 -13.12
CA GLU A 99 -47.67 -10.85 -13.99
C GLU A 99 -48.61 -9.65 -14.08
N ALA A 100 -48.81 -8.92 -12.98
CA ALA A 100 -49.60 -7.67 -12.95
C ALA A 100 -48.95 -6.52 -13.74
N ASN A 101 -47.63 -6.53 -13.89
CA ASN A 101 -46.89 -5.55 -14.69
C ASN A 101 -46.72 -5.96 -16.16
N ALA A 102 -46.77 -7.26 -16.46
CA ALA A 102 -46.74 -7.78 -17.84
C ALA A 102 -48.07 -7.58 -18.60
N SER A 103 -49.16 -7.29 -17.87
CA SER A 103 -50.52 -7.15 -18.41
C SER A 103 -50.93 -5.69 -18.75
N LYS A 104 -49.98 -4.74 -18.73
CA LYS A 104 -50.19 -3.38 -19.25
C LYS A 104 -49.37 -3.17 -20.52
N GLU A 105 -50.06 -3.00 -21.65
CA GLU A 105 -49.41 -2.71 -22.94
C GLU A 105 -48.56 -1.43 -22.87
N PRO A 106 -47.34 -1.44 -23.44
CA PRO A 106 -46.47 -0.26 -23.46
C PRO A 106 -46.89 0.71 -24.57
N ALA A 107 -47.32 1.91 -24.19
CA ALA A 107 -47.36 3.04 -25.11
C ALA A 107 -45.93 3.40 -25.53
N ALA A 108 -45.69 3.51 -26.83
CA ALA A 108 -44.38 3.83 -27.40
C ALA A 108 -43.88 5.19 -26.92
N VAL A 109 -42.71 5.23 -26.27
CA VAL A 109 -42.01 6.47 -25.93
C VAL A 109 -40.60 6.43 -26.52
N GLN A 110 -40.34 7.38 -27.41
CA GLN A 110 -39.03 7.71 -27.99
C GLN A 110 -37.95 7.82 -26.92
N ALA A 111 -36.77 7.26 -27.22
CA ALA A 111 -35.58 7.38 -26.38
C ALA A 111 -35.17 8.87 -26.25
N TYR A 112 -35.36 9.42 -25.05
CA TYR A 112 -34.88 10.75 -24.68
C TYR A 112 -33.40 10.68 -24.26
N SER A 113 -32.56 11.51 -24.87
CA SER A 113 -31.18 11.79 -24.39
C SER A 113 -31.14 13.13 -23.67
N PRO A 114 -30.80 13.19 -22.37
CA PRO A 114 -30.65 14.46 -21.66
C PRO A 114 -29.33 15.16 -22.03
N PRO A 115 -29.25 16.50 -21.93
CA PRO A 115 -28.06 17.25 -22.29
C PRO A 115 -26.93 17.03 -21.26
N LYS A 116 -25.68 16.98 -21.75
CA LYS A 116 -24.48 16.97 -20.92
C LYS A 116 -24.42 18.27 -20.11
N GLN A 117 -24.70 18.22 -18.82
CA GLN A 117 -24.45 19.35 -17.93
C GLN A 117 -22.99 19.32 -17.48
N ASP A 118 -22.29 20.42 -17.77
CA ASP A 118 -20.90 20.62 -17.37
C ASP A 118 -20.85 21.16 -15.93
N TYR A 119 -20.62 20.25 -14.98
CA TYR A 119 -20.49 20.59 -13.57
C TYR A 119 -19.29 21.50 -13.26
N ALA A 120 -18.31 21.63 -14.17
CA ALA A 120 -17.23 22.61 -14.03
C ALA A 120 -17.75 24.06 -14.15
N GLU A 121 -18.82 24.28 -14.91
CA GLU A 121 -19.47 25.58 -15.04
C GLU A 121 -20.27 25.95 -13.77
N ILE A 122 -20.88 24.94 -13.14
CA ILE A 122 -21.60 25.09 -11.86
C ILE A 122 -20.63 25.43 -10.72
N VAL A 123 -19.46 24.78 -10.68
CA VAL A 123 -18.40 25.08 -9.68
C VAL A 123 -17.81 26.47 -9.90
N ARG A 124 -17.65 26.91 -11.15
CA ARG A 124 -17.17 28.25 -11.48
C ARG A 124 -18.20 29.32 -11.16
N ALA A 125 -19.48 29.07 -11.41
CA ALA A 125 -20.61 29.94 -11.07
C ALA A 125 -20.84 30.04 -9.54
N GLY A 126 -20.62 28.95 -8.80
CA GLY A 126 -20.69 28.95 -7.33
C GLY A 126 -19.63 29.83 -6.68
N LYS A 127 -18.40 29.84 -7.20
CA LYS A 127 -17.32 30.73 -6.73
C LYS A 127 -17.57 32.20 -7.05
N SER A 128 -18.21 32.53 -8.17
CA SER A 128 -18.50 33.93 -8.55
C SER A 128 -19.79 34.48 -7.93
N ALA A 129 -20.77 33.63 -7.60
CA ALA A 129 -22.07 34.05 -7.05
C ALA A 129 -22.13 34.13 -5.51
N ALA A 130 -21.10 33.64 -4.80
CA ALA A 130 -21.08 33.56 -3.34
C ALA A 130 -21.37 34.89 -2.60
N PRO A 131 -20.85 36.07 -3.01
CA PRO A 131 -21.14 37.33 -2.32
C PRO A 131 -22.57 37.83 -2.54
N ALA A 132 -23.12 37.62 -3.75
CA ALA A 132 -24.47 38.07 -4.10
C ALA A 132 -25.57 37.20 -3.44
N LEU A 133 -25.29 35.91 -3.25
CA LEU A 133 -26.19 34.98 -2.56
C LEU A 133 -26.20 35.19 -1.03
N ALA A 134 -25.06 35.56 -0.43
CA ALA A 134 -24.99 35.96 0.97
C ALA A 134 -25.85 37.22 1.25
N ALA A 135 -25.80 38.22 0.38
CA ALA A 135 -26.60 39.45 0.49
C ALA A 135 -28.11 39.27 0.15
N ALA A 136 -28.48 38.15 -0.49
CA ALA A 136 -29.87 37.77 -0.73
C ALA A 136 -30.45 36.94 0.44
N ALA A 137 -29.60 36.17 1.15
CA ALA A 137 -29.98 35.40 2.33
C ALA A 137 -30.30 36.29 3.55
N GLU A 138 -29.63 37.44 3.71
CA GLU A 138 -29.94 38.40 4.78
C GLU A 138 -31.28 39.12 4.59
N ARG A 139 -31.78 39.24 3.35
CA ARG A 139 -33.05 39.93 3.04
C ARG A 139 -34.31 39.09 3.25
N ASN A 140 -34.18 37.78 3.46
CA ASN A 140 -35.30 36.83 3.52
C ASN A 140 -35.49 36.16 4.89
N GLN A 141 -35.22 36.86 6.00
CA GLN A 141 -35.71 36.40 7.31
C GLN A 141 -37.20 36.76 7.47
N PRO A 142 -38.12 35.77 7.64
CA PRO A 142 -39.51 36.07 7.92
C PRO A 142 -39.70 36.41 9.41
N SER A 143 -40.40 37.51 9.65
CA SER A 143 -40.83 38.01 10.96
C SER A 143 -41.62 36.94 11.73
N ARG A 144 -41.15 36.62 12.95
CA ARG A 144 -41.75 35.65 13.88
C ARG A 144 -43.09 36.17 14.42
N VAL A 145 -44.19 35.49 14.12
CA VAL A 145 -45.43 35.59 14.92
C VAL A 145 -45.47 34.39 15.85
N ALA A 146 -45.50 34.66 17.15
CA ALA A 146 -45.51 33.66 18.20
C ALA A 146 -46.90 33.02 18.34
N SER A 147 -46.95 31.69 18.33
CA SER A 147 -48.02 30.93 18.98
C SER A 147 -47.40 29.77 19.75
N SER A 148 -47.54 29.85 21.07
CA SER A 148 -47.09 28.87 22.05
C SER A 148 -47.89 27.57 21.95
N ALA A 149 -47.22 26.47 21.58
CA ALA A 149 -47.63 25.12 21.96
C ALA A 149 -46.38 24.24 22.06
N SER A 150 -46.20 23.62 23.23
CA SER A 150 -45.11 22.72 23.56
C SER A 150 -45.06 21.52 22.60
N ALA A 151 -44.00 21.42 21.79
CA ALA A 151 -43.61 20.19 21.13
C ALA A 151 -42.08 20.11 21.11
N ARG A 152 -41.52 19.01 21.64
CA ARG A 152 -40.09 18.69 21.56
C ARG A 152 -39.66 18.78 20.11
N SER A 153 -38.79 19.73 19.77
CA SER A 153 -38.34 19.90 18.39
C SER A 153 -37.51 18.68 17.98
N SER A 154 -38.09 17.78 17.19
CA SER A 154 -37.31 16.83 16.41
C SER A 154 -36.57 17.65 15.35
N LYS A 155 -35.31 18.01 15.61
CA LYS A 155 -34.45 18.65 14.61
C LYS A 155 -34.42 17.73 13.38
N SER A 156 -34.84 18.26 12.22
CA SER A 156 -34.74 17.60 10.93
C SER A 156 -33.53 18.18 10.20
N GLY A 157 -32.60 17.34 9.75
CA GLY A 157 -31.37 17.73 9.06
C GLY A 157 -30.10 17.28 9.79
N TRP A 158 -28.99 17.96 9.50
CA TRP A 158 -27.68 17.70 10.09
C TRP A 158 -27.65 18.07 11.58
N VAL A 159 -27.20 17.13 12.41
CA VAL A 159 -26.93 17.31 13.84
C VAL A 159 -25.43 17.54 14.00
N ARG A 160 -25.03 18.68 14.55
CA ARG A 160 -23.60 19.06 14.66
C ARG A 160 -22.83 18.21 15.67
N SER A 161 -21.50 18.25 15.61
CA SER A 161 -20.59 17.47 16.48
C SER A 161 -20.84 17.63 17.99
N ASN A 162 -21.19 18.83 18.42
CA ASN A 162 -21.48 19.18 19.81
C ASN A 162 -22.96 18.99 20.21
N GLU A 163 -23.79 18.44 19.34
CA GLU A 163 -25.21 18.20 19.59
C GLU A 163 -25.53 16.71 19.70
N THR A 164 -26.68 16.40 20.27
CA THR A 164 -27.23 15.03 20.35
C THR A 164 -28.62 14.99 19.75
N ALA A 165 -28.99 13.85 19.16
CA ALA A 165 -30.35 13.59 18.70
C ALA A 165 -30.99 12.43 19.45
N SER A 166 -32.31 12.49 19.63
CA SER A 166 -33.09 11.40 20.23
C SER A 166 -33.87 10.67 19.16
N VAL A 167 -33.54 9.39 18.92
CA VAL A 167 -34.22 8.53 17.92
C VAL A 167 -34.65 7.23 18.58
N ALA A 168 -35.94 6.89 18.48
CA ALA A 168 -36.52 5.66 19.06
C ALA A 168 -36.11 5.41 20.53
N GLY A 169 -36.09 6.46 21.35
CA GLY A 169 -35.74 6.40 22.77
C GLY A 169 -34.24 6.34 23.10
N ARG A 170 -33.36 6.50 22.10
CA ARG A 170 -31.90 6.50 22.26
C ARG A 170 -31.33 7.89 22.01
N ASN A 171 -30.40 8.30 22.86
CA ASN A 171 -29.59 9.50 22.63
C ASN A 171 -28.36 9.11 21.80
N ILE A 172 -28.31 9.60 20.57
CA ILE A 172 -27.18 9.39 19.66
C ILE A 172 -26.35 10.68 19.57
N GLY A 173 -25.03 10.53 19.51
CA GLY A 173 -24.13 11.66 19.26
C GLY A 173 -24.36 12.29 17.88
N GLY A 174 -23.86 13.52 17.72
CA GLY A 174 -23.99 14.28 16.48
C GLY A 174 -23.13 13.78 15.32
N MET A 175 -22.99 14.64 14.31
CA MET A 175 -22.47 14.35 12.97
C MET A 175 -23.32 13.33 12.19
N VAL A 176 -24.64 13.44 12.32
CA VAL A 176 -25.60 12.56 11.66
C VAL A 176 -26.70 13.38 11.01
N TYR A 177 -27.31 12.85 9.95
CA TYR A 177 -28.58 13.38 9.44
C TYR A 177 -29.73 12.63 10.08
N VAL A 178 -30.68 13.37 10.66
CA VAL A 178 -31.92 12.80 11.23
C VAL A 178 -33.12 13.49 10.57
N GLY A 179 -34.10 12.73 10.11
CA GLY A 179 -35.32 13.26 9.50
C GLY A 179 -35.72 12.52 8.24
N THR A 180 -36.68 13.07 7.51
CA THR A 180 -37.16 12.47 6.26
C THR A 180 -36.03 12.45 5.21
N PRO A 181 -35.65 11.28 4.68
CA PRO A 181 -34.57 11.19 3.70
C PRO A 181 -34.97 11.87 2.38
N PRO A 182 -34.11 12.71 1.77
CA PRO A 182 -34.36 13.22 0.43
C PRO A 182 -34.36 12.07 -0.59
N LEU A 183 -35.17 12.24 -1.64
CA LEU A 183 -35.18 11.33 -2.77
C LEU A 183 -34.07 11.72 -3.76
N LEU A 184 -33.24 10.75 -4.10
CA LEU A 184 -32.19 10.86 -5.10
C LEU A 184 -32.72 10.30 -6.42
N ASN A 185 -32.50 11.03 -7.51
CA ASN A 185 -32.86 10.55 -8.84
C ASN A 185 -31.62 9.95 -9.52
N THR A 186 -31.33 8.70 -9.19
CA THR A 186 -30.15 7.99 -9.71
C THR A 186 -30.62 7.01 -10.78
N TYR A 187 -30.13 7.17 -12.01
CA TYR A 187 -30.50 6.34 -13.17
C TYR A 187 -32.01 6.22 -13.46
N GLY A 188 -32.80 7.24 -13.11
CA GLY A 188 -34.26 7.25 -13.32
C GLY A 188 -35.08 6.53 -12.24
N TYR A 189 -34.43 6.00 -11.19
CA TYR A 189 -35.08 5.48 -9.99
C TYR A 189 -35.01 6.50 -8.85
N ARG A 190 -36.06 6.55 -8.03
CA ARG A 190 -36.13 7.42 -6.84
C ARG A 190 -35.70 6.63 -5.61
N ASP A 191 -34.42 6.69 -5.28
CA ASP A 191 -33.86 6.05 -4.09
C ASP A 191 -33.87 7.01 -2.89
N LYS A 192 -34.10 6.51 -1.69
CA LYS A 192 -33.96 7.30 -0.46
C LYS A 192 -32.47 7.47 -0.14
N CYS A 193 -32.06 8.69 0.23
CA CYS A 193 -30.68 8.93 0.65
C CYS A 193 -30.31 8.08 1.88
N ARG A 194 -29.23 7.32 1.75
CA ARG A 194 -28.71 6.34 2.71
C ARG A 194 -28.11 6.99 3.97
N ALA A 195 -27.68 8.25 3.85
CA ALA A 195 -27.08 9.02 4.94
C ALA A 195 -28.06 9.43 6.05
N TYR A 196 -29.37 9.39 5.78
CA TYR A 196 -30.40 9.88 6.69
C TYR A 196 -30.95 8.78 7.61
N ILE A 197 -30.98 9.08 8.89
CA ILE A 197 -31.70 8.33 9.91
C ILE A 197 -33.16 8.79 9.87
N ASP A 198 -34.04 7.97 9.31
CA ASP A 198 -35.48 8.24 9.21
C ASP A 198 -36.21 7.84 10.50
N PRO A 199 -36.60 8.81 11.37
CA PRO A 199 -37.22 8.50 12.65
C PRO A 199 -38.63 7.92 12.52
N SER A 200 -39.23 7.91 11.32
CA SER A 200 -40.56 7.36 11.09
C SER A 200 -40.58 5.82 10.96
N LEU A 201 -39.42 5.20 10.78
CA LEU A 201 -39.30 3.76 10.56
C LEU A 201 -39.25 2.97 11.88
N SER A 202 -39.83 1.77 11.89
CA SER A 202 -39.85 0.89 13.07
C SER A 202 -38.44 0.46 13.49
N VAL A 203 -38.13 0.61 14.77
CA VAL A 203 -36.87 0.22 15.41
C VAL A 203 -37.17 -0.82 16.49
N ALA A 204 -36.39 -1.90 16.55
CA ALA A 204 -36.53 -2.89 17.62
C ALA A 204 -36.16 -2.31 19.00
N ARG A 205 -36.60 -2.97 20.07
CA ARG A 205 -36.35 -2.50 21.45
C ARG A 205 -34.86 -2.45 21.77
N SER A 206 -34.09 -3.44 21.35
CA SER A 206 -32.64 -3.54 21.55
C SER A 206 -31.94 -4.08 20.31
N GLY A 207 -30.76 -3.55 20.02
CA GLY A 207 -29.84 -4.09 19.04
C GLY A 207 -29.21 -5.39 19.52
N ALA A 208 -29.12 -6.36 18.62
CA ALA A 208 -28.53 -7.67 18.89
C ALA A 208 -27.78 -8.24 17.67
N ASP A 209 -27.84 -7.56 16.52
CA ASP A 209 -27.22 -8.02 15.28
C ASP A 209 -25.85 -7.34 15.08
N LYS A 210 -24.94 -7.49 16.04
CA LYS A 210 -23.59 -6.89 15.91
C LYS A 210 -22.84 -7.42 14.70
N ALA A 211 -23.05 -8.69 14.35
CA ALA A 211 -22.45 -9.35 13.21
C ALA A 211 -22.97 -8.83 11.85
N GLY A 212 -24.13 -8.17 11.83
CA GLY A 212 -24.72 -7.59 10.62
C GLY A 212 -25.30 -8.65 9.69
N GLU A 213 -25.81 -9.76 10.22
CA GLU A 213 -26.41 -10.86 9.45
C GLU A 213 -27.62 -10.37 8.62
N GLY A 214 -28.33 -9.35 9.11
CA GLY A 214 -29.44 -8.71 8.42
C GLY A 214 -29.04 -7.54 7.52
N MET A 215 -27.75 -7.20 7.40
CA MET A 215 -27.30 -6.06 6.59
C MET A 215 -26.95 -6.48 5.15
N PRO A 216 -27.50 -5.79 4.14
CA PRO A 216 -27.04 -5.97 2.77
C PRO A 216 -25.64 -5.36 2.60
N TYR A 217 -24.93 -5.75 1.54
CA TYR A 217 -23.56 -5.31 1.27
C TYR A 217 -23.41 -3.79 1.16
N TRP A 218 -24.42 -3.10 0.60
CA TRP A 218 -24.55 -1.64 0.65
C TRP A 218 -25.80 -1.26 1.46
N PRO A 219 -25.66 -1.06 2.78
CA PRO A 219 -26.80 -0.76 3.63
C PRO A 219 -27.30 0.67 3.39
N GLY A 220 -28.59 0.87 3.60
CA GLY A 220 -29.21 2.18 3.76
C GLY A 220 -30.12 2.09 4.98
N TYR A 221 -30.19 3.12 5.82
CA TYR A 221 -31.00 3.07 7.05
C TYR A 221 -32.47 2.70 6.76
N SER A 222 -32.98 3.16 5.62
CA SER A 222 -34.34 2.87 5.16
C SER A 222 -34.59 1.41 4.76
N ASP A 223 -33.54 0.69 4.35
CA ASP A 223 -33.64 -0.63 3.73
C ASP A 223 -33.31 -1.77 4.70
N ILE A 224 -32.61 -1.47 5.79
CA ILE A 224 -32.24 -2.46 6.80
C ILE A 224 -33.42 -2.82 7.72
N SER A 225 -33.34 -3.97 8.38
CA SER A 225 -34.41 -4.43 9.28
C SER A 225 -34.55 -3.55 10.54
N PRO A 226 -35.69 -3.58 11.25
CA PRO A 226 -35.83 -2.93 12.57
C PRO A 226 -34.74 -3.33 13.57
N GLN A 227 -34.23 -4.57 13.49
CA GLN A 227 -33.17 -5.09 14.36
C GLN A 227 -31.81 -4.47 14.04
N CYS A 228 -31.48 -4.36 12.75
CA CYS A 228 -30.25 -3.68 12.32
C CYS A 228 -30.32 -2.17 12.63
N ARG A 229 -31.49 -1.52 12.48
CA ARG A 229 -31.68 -0.13 12.90
C ARG A 229 -31.43 0.06 14.40
N ALA A 230 -31.97 -0.82 15.25
CA ALA A 230 -31.73 -0.76 16.69
C ALA A 230 -30.24 -0.94 17.02
N THR A 231 -29.58 -1.90 16.36
CA THR A 231 -28.14 -2.17 16.52
C THR A 231 -27.28 -0.99 16.09
N TYR A 232 -27.59 -0.36 14.95
CA TYR A 232 -26.92 0.85 14.49
C TYR A 232 -27.08 2.01 15.47
N LEU A 233 -28.30 2.26 15.95
CA LEU A 233 -28.56 3.32 16.92
C LEU A 233 -27.89 3.06 18.28
N ASP A 234 -27.81 1.79 18.72
CA ASP A 234 -27.07 1.42 19.93
C ASP A 234 -25.56 1.64 19.78
N TRP A 235 -24.99 1.38 18.59
CA TRP A 235 -23.59 1.69 18.29
C TRP A 235 -23.29 3.19 18.27
N LEU A 236 -24.21 4.00 17.71
CA LEU A 236 -24.10 5.46 17.77
C LEU A 236 -24.21 5.99 19.21
N ALA A 237 -25.12 5.43 20.01
CA ALA A 237 -25.33 5.83 21.40
C ALA A 237 -24.16 5.43 22.33
N SER A 238 -23.41 4.38 22.00
CA SER A 238 -22.22 3.95 22.75
C SER A 238 -20.94 4.74 22.40
N GLY A 239 -21.06 5.78 21.56
CA GLY A 239 -19.94 6.64 21.19
C GLY A 239 -19.10 6.10 20.03
N ARG A 240 -19.57 5.10 19.28
CA ARG A 240 -18.94 4.65 18.03
C ARG A 240 -17.50 4.14 18.20
N ASN A 241 -17.20 3.52 19.35
CA ASN A 241 -15.86 3.05 19.72
C ASN A 241 -15.71 1.51 19.72
N ASP A 242 -16.81 0.76 19.59
CA ASP A 242 -16.77 -0.70 19.61
C ASP A 242 -16.56 -1.25 18.19
N ALA A 243 -15.33 -1.68 17.90
CA ALA A 243 -14.94 -2.27 16.61
C ALA A 243 -15.49 -3.70 16.40
N SER A 244 -16.13 -4.32 17.40
CA SER A 244 -16.77 -5.64 17.23
C SER A 244 -18.04 -5.59 16.38
N TYR A 245 -18.58 -4.39 16.15
CA TYR A 245 -19.71 -4.20 15.24
C TYR A 245 -19.27 -4.34 13.79
N ASN A 246 -20.11 -4.99 12.98
CA ASN A 246 -19.92 -5.10 11.55
C ASN A 246 -19.68 -3.71 10.93
N PRO A 247 -18.61 -3.53 10.12
CA PRO A 247 -18.27 -2.24 9.50
C PRO A 247 -19.39 -1.60 8.67
N GLY A 248 -20.39 -2.37 8.22
CA GLY A 248 -21.59 -1.84 7.56
C GLY A 248 -22.33 -0.78 8.39
N TYR A 249 -22.33 -0.91 9.71
CA TYR A 249 -22.91 0.10 10.61
C TYR A 249 -22.08 1.38 10.64
N MET A 250 -20.75 1.26 10.64
CA MET A 250 -19.85 2.40 10.50
C MET A 250 -20.04 3.07 9.14
N PHE A 251 -20.19 2.30 8.05
CA PHE A 251 -20.42 2.86 6.72
C PHE A 251 -21.72 3.67 6.63
N LEU A 252 -22.81 3.23 7.28
CA LEU A 252 -24.04 4.03 7.37
C LEU A 252 -23.80 5.41 7.99
N TYR A 253 -22.96 5.46 9.02
CA TYR A 253 -22.55 6.71 9.65
C TYR A 253 -21.65 7.54 8.75
N PHE A 254 -20.64 6.89 8.14
CA PHE A 254 -19.70 7.52 7.22
C PHE A 254 -20.40 8.15 6.00
N TYR A 255 -21.48 7.58 5.47
CA TYR A 255 -22.24 8.21 4.37
C TYR A 255 -22.75 9.62 4.71
N GLY A 256 -23.10 9.86 5.98
CA GLY A 256 -23.45 11.19 6.46
C GLY A 256 -22.26 12.14 6.45
N LEU A 257 -21.12 11.70 6.98
CA LEU A 257 -19.87 12.47 6.96
C LEU A 257 -19.44 12.83 5.52
N GLU A 258 -19.47 11.83 4.65
CA GLU A 258 -19.11 11.90 3.24
C GLU A 258 -19.99 12.90 2.49
N ARG A 259 -21.31 12.82 2.69
CA ARG A 259 -22.27 13.77 2.11
C ARG A 259 -22.06 15.18 2.64
N ARG A 260 -21.88 15.35 3.95
CA ARG A 260 -21.73 16.66 4.58
C ARG A 260 -20.49 17.39 4.05
N PHE A 261 -19.42 16.64 3.83
CA PHE A 261 -18.18 17.17 3.29
C PHE A 261 -18.29 17.49 1.78
N PHE A 262 -18.75 16.55 0.95
CA PHE A 262 -18.68 16.71 -0.51
C PHE A 262 -19.89 17.37 -1.16
N VAL A 263 -21.10 17.06 -0.66
CA VAL A 263 -22.36 17.51 -1.27
C VAL A 263 -22.81 18.81 -0.64
N ASP A 264 -22.84 18.88 0.69
CA ASP A 264 -23.23 20.08 1.40
C ASP A 264 -22.10 21.11 1.46
N GLN A 265 -20.84 20.69 1.29
CA GLN A 265 -19.64 21.54 1.27
C GLN A 265 -19.53 22.46 2.50
N SER A 266 -19.79 21.91 3.69
CA SER A 266 -19.78 22.67 4.94
C SER A 266 -18.35 22.91 5.44
N ASN A 267 -17.84 24.14 5.28
CA ASN A 267 -16.55 24.54 5.85
C ASN A 267 -16.54 24.51 7.39
N GLU A 268 -17.68 24.74 8.04
CA GLU A 268 -17.79 24.74 9.51
C GLU A 268 -17.57 23.35 10.10
N ASP A 269 -18.02 22.29 9.42
CA ASP A 269 -17.94 20.91 9.90
C ASP A 269 -16.71 20.15 9.37
N ALA A 270 -16.01 20.69 8.36
CA ALA A 270 -14.98 19.99 7.59
C ALA A 270 -13.88 19.40 8.50
N LYS A 271 -13.29 20.22 9.38
CA LYS A 271 -12.22 19.79 10.29
C LYS A 271 -12.65 18.66 11.21
N ASP A 272 -13.82 18.79 11.84
CA ASP A 272 -14.36 17.79 12.75
C ASP A 272 -14.66 16.47 12.02
N ILE A 273 -15.18 16.56 10.79
CA ILE A 273 -15.43 15.39 9.93
C ILE A 273 -14.12 14.68 9.59
N VAL A 274 -13.08 15.42 9.16
CA VAL A 274 -11.79 14.83 8.82
C VAL A 274 -11.18 14.11 10.01
N GLN A 275 -11.26 14.69 11.21
CA GLN A 275 -10.79 14.04 12.44
C GLN A 275 -11.57 12.77 12.76
N GLU A 276 -12.89 12.79 12.61
CA GLU A 276 -13.73 11.61 12.83
C GLU A 276 -13.43 10.51 11.81
N VAL A 277 -13.22 10.85 10.53
CA VAL A 277 -12.85 9.87 9.49
C VAL A 277 -11.49 9.23 9.80
N ARG A 278 -10.50 10.00 10.26
CA ARG A 278 -9.22 9.44 10.73
C ARG A 278 -9.44 8.46 11.89
N ARG A 279 -10.24 8.85 12.89
CA ARG A 279 -10.58 7.99 14.05
C ARG A 279 -11.24 6.67 13.60
N LEU A 280 -12.21 6.75 12.69
CA LEU A 280 -12.90 5.57 12.14
C LEU A 280 -11.94 4.67 11.34
N GLN A 281 -11.02 5.25 10.56
CA GLN A 281 -10.01 4.48 9.83
C GLN A 281 -9.09 3.72 10.79
N SER A 282 -8.64 4.38 11.87
CA SER A 282 -7.82 3.75 12.92
C SER A 282 -8.57 2.71 13.73
N LEU A 283 -9.90 2.82 13.85
CA LEU A 283 -10.74 1.86 14.58
C LEU A 283 -10.87 0.51 13.84
N TYR A 284 -10.72 0.50 12.51
CA TYR A 284 -10.86 -0.70 11.67
C TYR A 284 -9.62 -0.91 10.76
N PRO A 285 -8.42 -1.12 11.33
CA PRO A 285 -7.17 -1.11 10.57
C PRO A 285 -7.09 -2.24 9.53
N ASP A 286 -7.63 -3.41 9.85
CA ASP A 286 -7.54 -4.60 8.98
C ASP A 286 -8.62 -4.62 7.88
N ASN A 287 -9.62 -3.76 7.96
CA ASN A 287 -10.72 -3.79 7.00
C ASN A 287 -10.34 -3.12 5.67
N HIS A 288 -10.28 -3.91 4.60
CA HIS A 288 -9.92 -3.43 3.26
C HIS A 288 -10.86 -2.35 2.71
N SER A 289 -12.18 -2.48 2.92
CA SER A 289 -13.15 -1.47 2.46
C SER A 289 -12.97 -0.16 3.22
N VAL A 290 -12.70 -0.21 4.52
CA VAL A 290 -12.43 0.98 5.34
C VAL A 290 -11.17 1.69 4.84
N ARG A 291 -10.06 0.95 4.73
CA ARG A 291 -8.79 1.52 4.21
C ARG A 291 -8.96 2.17 2.85
N ARG A 292 -9.73 1.55 1.95
CA ARG A 292 -10.02 2.08 0.62
C ARG A 292 -10.87 3.36 0.68
N TYR A 293 -12.10 3.29 1.19
CA TYR A 293 -13.05 4.40 1.07
C TYR A 293 -12.71 5.58 1.97
N LEU A 294 -12.32 5.33 3.22
CA LEU A 294 -11.93 6.42 4.13
C LEU A 294 -10.56 6.99 3.74
N GLY A 295 -9.66 6.16 3.19
CA GLY A 295 -8.40 6.64 2.60
C GLY A 295 -8.63 7.57 1.41
N GLU A 296 -9.48 7.15 0.45
CA GLU A 296 -9.87 7.99 -0.69
C GLU A 296 -10.55 9.29 -0.22
N PHE A 297 -11.37 9.27 0.84
CA PHE A 297 -11.94 10.48 1.43
C PHE A 297 -10.84 11.40 1.97
N LEU A 298 -9.93 10.87 2.78
CA LEU A 298 -8.88 11.66 3.43
C LEU A 298 -7.91 12.25 2.41
N ASP A 299 -7.55 11.51 1.36
CA ASP A 299 -6.71 11.98 0.26
C ASP A 299 -7.28 13.25 -0.41
N ILE A 300 -8.60 13.29 -0.60
CA ILE A 300 -9.27 14.46 -1.18
C ILE A 300 -9.43 15.58 -0.15
N ALA A 301 -9.79 15.24 1.09
CA ALA A 301 -9.93 16.24 2.15
C ALA A 301 -8.61 16.96 2.44
N MET A 302 -7.47 16.26 2.29
CA MET A 302 -6.14 16.87 2.38
C MET A 302 -5.95 18.05 1.43
N LEU A 303 -6.58 18.04 0.24
CA LEU A 303 -6.50 19.15 -0.72
C LEU A 303 -7.14 20.45 -0.21
N ALA A 304 -8.13 20.34 0.68
CA ALA A 304 -8.91 21.46 1.16
C ALA A 304 -8.29 22.12 2.41
N GLU A 305 -7.55 21.35 3.22
CA GLU A 305 -7.12 21.78 4.55
C GLU A 305 -5.60 21.76 4.78
N THR A 306 -4.82 21.06 3.95
CA THR A 306 -3.41 20.82 4.26
C THR A 306 -2.51 21.86 3.62
N ASP A 307 -1.77 22.58 4.46
CA ASP A 307 -0.62 23.34 4.01
C ASP A 307 0.36 22.41 3.29
N LEU A 308 0.78 22.77 2.08
CA LEU A 308 1.71 21.95 1.27
C LEU A 308 2.98 21.60 2.06
N ASP A 309 3.42 22.53 2.90
CA ASP A 309 4.64 22.42 3.68
C ASP A 309 4.48 21.45 4.87
N ALA A 310 3.25 21.15 5.28
CA ALA A 310 2.94 20.15 6.30
C ALA A 310 2.87 18.71 5.76
N ILE A 311 2.93 18.51 4.43
CA ILE A 311 2.92 17.17 3.84
C ILE A 311 4.34 16.61 3.83
N GLU A 312 4.55 15.50 4.55
CA GLU A 312 5.82 14.78 4.61
C GLU A 312 5.94 13.68 3.52
N PRO A 313 7.17 13.31 3.12
CA PRO A 313 7.42 12.19 2.22
C PRO A 313 6.90 10.86 2.80
N MET A 314 6.33 10.02 1.92
CA MET A 314 5.80 8.70 2.29
C MET A 314 6.75 7.58 1.85
N PHE A 315 7.08 6.67 2.76
CA PHE A 315 8.01 5.56 2.51
C PHE A 315 7.33 4.19 2.54
N GLU A 316 6.02 4.12 2.31
CA GLU A 316 5.25 2.87 2.36
C GLU A 316 4.25 2.77 1.21
N LYS A 317 4.24 1.61 0.56
CA LYS A 317 3.31 1.34 -0.54
C LYS A 317 1.94 0.95 0.01
N GLN A 318 0.97 1.86 -0.14
CA GLN A 318 -0.41 1.67 0.33
C GLN A 318 -1.33 0.99 -0.70
N GLY A 319 -0.91 0.87 -1.96
CA GLY A 319 -1.74 0.31 -3.03
C GLY A 319 -1.02 0.05 -4.35
N TRP A 320 -1.81 -0.15 -5.40
CA TRP A 320 -1.33 -0.40 -6.76
C TRP A 320 -1.05 0.87 -7.57
N GLU A 321 -1.54 2.03 -7.12
CA GLU A 321 -1.29 3.33 -7.72
C GLU A 321 -0.46 4.20 -6.78
N LEU A 322 0.19 5.22 -7.34
CA LEU A 322 0.90 6.22 -6.56
C LEU A 322 -0.11 7.00 -5.68
N PRO A 323 0.13 7.12 -4.36
CA PRO A 323 -0.76 7.83 -3.44
C PRO A 323 -1.08 9.24 -3.91
N PHE A 324 -2.32 9.68 -3.71
CA PHE A 324 -2.76 10.97 -4.22
C PHE A 324 -2.09 12.14 -3.51
N SER A 325 -1.92 12.05 -2.18
CA SER A 325 -1.17 13.00 -1.37
C SER A 325 0.26 13.20 -1.88
N LEU A 326 0.96 12.12 -2.25
CA LEU A 326 2.31 12.17 -2.81
C LEU A 326 2.34 12.80 -4.20
N LYS A 327 1.37 12.47 -5.07
CA LYS A 327 1.20 13.12 -6.38
C LYS A 327 1.01 14.63 -6.25
N TYR A 328 0.13 15.04 -5.33
CA TYR A 328 -0.15 16.44 -5.06
C TYR A 328 1.09 17.16 -4.51
N ALA A 329 1.73 16.60 -3.49
CA ALA A 329 2.89 17.17 -2.82
C ALA A 329 4.07 17.40 -3.77
N ILE A 330 4.44 16.39 -4.56
CA ILE A 330 5.56 16.50 -5.51
C ILE A 330 5.17 17.40 -6.69
N GLY A 331 3.95 17.24 -7.23
CA GLY A 331 3.45 18.06 -8.34
C GLY A 331 3.47 19.55 -7.99
N ALA A 332 3.01 19.91 -6.80
CA ALA A 332 2.99 21.29 -6.32
C ALA A 332 4.39 21.88 -6.16
N ARG A 333 5.33 21.12 -5.60
CA ARG A 333 6.75 21.53 -5.48
C ARG A 333 7.39 21.77 -6.86
N ILE A 334 7.13 20.90 -7.82
CA ILE A 334 7.57 21.07 -9.22
C ILE A 334 6.96 22.33 -9.84
N ASP A 335 5.69 22.64 -9.56
CA ASP A 335 5.04 23.85 -10.06
C ASP A 335 5.66 25.14 -9.50
N LYS A 336 6.01 25.13 -8.21
CA LYS A 336 6.75 26.20 -7.52
C LYS A 336 8.21 26.33 -7.97
N GLY A 337 8.72 25.37 -8.76
CA GLY A 337 10.10 25.34 -9.21
C GLY A 337 11.09 24.86 -8.15
N GLU A 338 10.59 24.20 -7.10
CA GLU A 338 11.42 23.60 -6.07
C GLU A 338 12.21 22.40 -6.61
N ILE A 339 13.36 22.15 -6.00
CA ILE A 339 14.24 21.03 -6.32
C ILE A 339 13.92 19.88 -5.35
N LEU A 340 13.78 18.65 -5.87
CA LEU A 340 13.45 17.51 -5.02
C LEU A 340 14.65 17.06 -4.20
N THR A 341 14.43 16.82 -2.92
CA THR A 341 15.40 16.22 -2.00
C THR A 341 15.40 14.69 -2.14
N ALA A 342 16.39 14.04 -1.50
CA ALA A 342 16.50 12.58 -1.47
C ALA A 342 15.21 11.92 -0.98
N ASP A 343 14.59 12.45 0.07
CA ASP A 343 13.40 11.87 0.68
C ASP A 343 12.16 11.93 -0.22
N TRP A 344 11.97 13.02 -0.95
CA TRP A 344 10.88 13.12 -1.92
C TRP A 344 11.06 12.15 -3.08
N LEU A 345 12.30 12.02 -3.59
CA LEU A 345 12.58 11.06 -4.64
C LEU A 345 12.43 9.61 -4.14
N LEU A 346 12.95 9.30 -2.96
CA LEU A 346 12.86 7.98 -2.36
C LEU A 346 11.41 7.59 -2.06
N GLY A 347 10.61 8.52 -1.52
CA GLY A 347 9.21 8.29 -1.26
C GLY A 347 8.41 8.06 -2.54
N TRP A 348 8.66 8.86 -3.59
CA TRP A 348 8.12 8.60 -4.92
C TRP A 348 8.49 7.20 -5.41
N PHE A 349 9.77 6.84 -5.33
CA PHE A 349 10.25 5.55 -5.77
C PHE A 349 9.61 4.40 -5.01
N ILE A 350 9.59 4.40 -3.67
CA ILE A 350 9.00 3.31 -2.87
C ILE A 350 7.51 3.14 -3.15
N CYS A 351 6.79 4.25 -3.35
CA CYS A 351 5.34 4.21 -3.59
C CYS A 351 4.98 3.94 -5.06
N HIS A 352 5.94 3.88 -5.97
CA HIS A 352 5.67 3.70 -7.40
C HIS A 352 5.08 2.29 -7.70
N PRO A 353 4.17 2.15 -8.68
CA PRO A 353 3.65 0.84 -9.08
C PRO A 353 4.74 -0.13 -9.53
N GLU A 354 5.72 0.38 -10.27
CA GLU A 354 6.77 -0.40 -10.95
C GLU A 354 8.07 -0.56 -10.12
N THR A 355 8.06 -0.16 -8.84
CA THR A 355 9.23 -0.26 -7.96
C THR A 355 9.72 -1.69 -7.83
N TYR A 356 11.03 -1.88 -7.92
CA TYR A 356 11.67 -3.15 -7.65
C TYR A 356 12.72 -3.00 -6.54
N LEU A 357 12.42 -3.57 -5.36
CA LEU A 357 13.34 -3.67 -4.23
C LEU A 357 13.73 -5.13 -4.00
N ARG A 358 15.03 -5.40 -3.97
CA ARG A 358 15.59 -6.70 -3.54
C ARG A 358 15.64 -6.79 -2.02
N THR A 359 15.92 -7.99 -1.53
CA THR A 359 16.02 -8.31 -0.10
C THR A 359 16.94 -7.39 0.73
N PRO A 360 18.06 -6.85 0.22
CA PRO A 360 18.87 -5.89 0.97
C PRO A 360 18.10 -4.65 1.43
N ALA A 361 17.26 -4.07 0.57
CA ALA A 361 16.49 -2.87 0.91
C ALA A 361 15.41 -3.12 1.98
N THR A 362 14.87 -4.34 2.06
CA THR A 362 13.84 -4.68 3.07
C THR A 362 14.45 -5.16 4.37
N ARG A 363 15.51 -5.98 4.31
CA ARG A 363 16.19 -6.48 5.50
C ARG A 363 17.03 -5.41 6.17
N CYS A 364 17.68 -4.54 5.42
CA CYS A 364 18.54 -3.46 5.92
C CYS A 364 17.88 -2.10 5.64
N ARG A 365 16.61 -1.93 6.07
CA ARG A 365 15.80 -0.77 5.66
C ARG A 365 16.41 0.56 6.09
N ASP A 366 16.87 0.66 7.33
CA ASP A 366 17.41 1.90 7.87
C ASP A 366 18.74 2.26 7.19
N GLU A 367 19.62 1.26 7.00
CA GLU A 367 20.88 1.41 6.27
C GLU A 367 20.63 1.79 4.80
N PHE A 368 19.62 1.17 4.17
CA PHE A 368 19.24 1.46 2.79
C PHE A 368 18.77 2.90 2.64
N VAL A 369 17.89 3.38 3.52
CA VAL A 369 17.41 4.77 3.48
C VAL A 369 18.57 5.75 3.70
N ALA A 370 19.43 5.50 4.69
CA ALA A 370 20.57 6.36 4.99
C ALA A 370 21.56 6.42 3.81
N LEU A 371 21.95 5.27 3.26
CA LEU A 371 22.91 5.22 2.16
C LEU A 371 22.31 5.78 0.87
N PHE A 372 21.02 5.56 0.61
CA PHE A 372 20.32 6.18 -0.52
C PHE A 372 20.41 7.71 -0.45
N ARG A 373 20.16 8.30 0.73
CA ARG A 373 20.28 9.76 0.93
C ARG A 373 21.69 10.25 0.64
N MET A 374 22.70 9.62 1.23
CA MET A 374 24.11 10.00 1.00
C MET A 374 24.51 9.89 -0.47
N ARG A 375 24.11 8.81 -1.16
CA ARG A 375 24.40 8.61 -2.59
C ARG A 375 23.65 9.59 -3.48
N PHE A 376 22.41 9.91 -3.12
CA PHE A 376 21.62 10.94 -3.78
C PHE A 376 22.30 12.31 -3.65
N ASP A 377 22.62 12.74 -2.43
CA ASP A 377 23.22 14.06 -2.18
C ASP A 377 24.60 14.20 -2.86
N ARG A 378 25.38 13.11 -2.93
CA ARG A 378 26.63 13.09 -3.70
C ARG A 378 26.40 13.27 -5.21
N ARG A 379 25.35 12.66 -5.77
CA ARG A 379 25.04 12.70 -7.22
C ARG A 379 24.29 13.97 -7.61
N PHE A 380 23.53 14.55 -6.68
CA PHE A 380 22.68 15.72 -6.85
C PHE A 380 22.86 16.67 -5.64
N PRO A 381 24.00 17.34 -5.50
CA PRO A 381 24.30 18.18 -4.33
C PRO A 381 23.35 19.36 -4.16
N ASP A 382 22.80 19.87 -5.26
CA ASP A 382 21.78 20.94 -5.25
C ASP A 382 20.34 20.38 -5.29
N GLY A 383 20.19 19.05 -5.21
CA GLY A 383 18.93 18.30 -5.37
C GLY A 383 18.60 17.92 -6.82
N LEU A 384 17.50 17.19 -7.01
CA LEU A 384 17.04 16.73 -8.33
C LEU A 384 16.00 17.68 -8.92
N LYS A 385 16.38 18.36 -10.00
CA LYS A 385 15.43 19.15 -10.81
C LYS A 385 14.59 18.24 -11.69
N VAL A 386 13.27 18.30 -11.54
CA VAL A 386 12.31 17.50 -12.34
C VAL A 386 11.59 18.37 -13.36
N THR A 387 11.48 17.88 -14.58
CA THR A 387 10.73 18.56 -15.64
C THR A 387 9.24 18.58 -15.34
N LYS A 388 8.64 19.78 -15.39
CA LYS A 388 7.20 19.98 -15.20
C LYS A 388 6.38 19.23 -16.27
N PRO A 389 5.52 18.26 -15.89
CA PRO A 389 4.65 17.58 -16.83
C PRO A 389 3.51 18.50 -17.29
N ARG A 390 3.01 18.27 -18.51
CA ARG A 390 1.88 19.05 -19.08
C ARG A 390 0.52 18.63 -18.54
N LYS A 391 0.36 17.37 -18.16
CA LYS A 391 -0.89 16.82 -17.65
C LYS A 391 -1.11 17.37 -16.22
N SER A 392 -2.31 17.84 -15.93
CA SER A 392 -2.70 18.26 -14.58
C SER A 392 -3.23 17.09 -13.77
N LEU A 393 -3.01 17.13 -12.47
CA LEU A 393 -3.53 16.19 -11.50
C LEU A 393 -5.05 16.36 -11.42
N THR A 394 -5.74 15.23 -11.46
CA THR A 394 -7.18 15.16 -11.26
C THR A 394 -7.46 14.07 -10.24
N ALA A 395 -8.20 14.44 -9.22
CA ALA A 395 -8.74 13.54 -8.24
C ALA A 395 -10.13 13.09 -8.71
N PHE A 396 -10.38 11.79 -8.75
CA PHE A 396 -11.71 11.24 -8.99
C PHE A 396 -12.20 10.61 -7.69
N TYR A 397 -13.41 10.97 -7.28
CA TYR A 397 -14.01 10.49 -6.07
C TYR A 397 -15.35 9.81 -6.36
N ARG A 398 -15.53 8.61 -5.81
CA ARG A 398 -16.80 7.91 -5.80
C ARG A 398 -17.20 7.63 -4.37
N ALA A 399 -18.37 8.14 -3.98
CA ALA A 399 -18.90 7.96 -2.65
C ALA A 399 -19.04 6.47 -2.30
N ALA A 400 -18.71 6.09 -1.07
CA ALA A 400 -18.93 4.75 -0.52
C ALA A 400 -20.42 4.38 -0.55
N SER A 401 -21.29 5.38 -0.40
CA SER A 401 -22.75 5.24 -0.57
C SER A 401 -23.18 4.91 -2.00
N SER A 402 -22.30 5.12 -2.99
CA SER A 402 -22.59 5.11 -4.44
C SER A 402 -23.65 6.14 -4.88
N GLU A 403 -24.00 7.11 -4.03
CA GLU A 403 -25.04 8.11 -4.32
C GLU A 403 -24.53 9.29 -5.15
N PHE A 404 -23.23 9.53 -5.15
CA PHE A 404 -22.59 10.58 -5.92
C PHE A 404 -21.17 10.21 -6.30
N GLN A 405 -20.67 10.91 -7.32
CA GLN A 405 -19.29 10.85 -7.77
C GLN A 405 -18.90 12.24 -8.25
N GLY A 406 -17.61 12.55 -8.23
CA GLY A 406 -17.11 13.83 -8.65
C GLY A 406 -15.64 13.78 -9.05
N SER A 407 -15.17 14.86 -9.64
CA SER A 407 -13.76 15.08 -9.87
C SER A 407 -13.36 16.46 -9.38
N ALA A 408 -12.13 16.55 -8.88
CA ALA A 408 -11.52 17.80 -8.46
C ALA A 408 -10.14 17.91 -9.07
N SER A 409 -9.80 19.10 -9.58
CA SER A 409 -8.44 19.41 -10.01
C SER A 409 -7.81 20.31 -8.96
N PRO A 410 -6.89 19.79 -8.13
CA PRO A 410 -6.23 20.61 -7.13
C PRO A 410 -5.44 21.75 -7.76
N THR A 411 -5.40 22.88 -7.05
CA THR A 411 -4.64 24.07 -7.44
C THR A 411 -3.73 24.52 -6.32
N VAL A 412 -2.55 25.02 -6.67
CA VAL A 412 -1.62 25.74 -5.78
C VAL A 412 -1.35 27.10 -6.41
N ASP A 413 -1.48 28.17 -5.63
CA ASP A 413 -1.37 29.57 -6.12
C ASP A 413 -2.26 29.86 -7.35
N GLY A 414 -3.46 29.26 -7.37
CA GLY A 414 -4.44 29.40 -8.45
C GLY A 414 -4.11 28.63 -9.74
N LYS A 415 -3.02 27.86 -9.78
CA LYS A 415 -2.61 27.05 -10.93
C LYS A 415 -2.88 25.57 -10.72
N PRO A 416 -3.31 24.82 -11.75
CA PRO A 416 -3.49 23.36 -11.64
C PRO A 416 -2.18 22.65 -11.30
N VAL A 417 -2.22 21.76 -10.31
CA VAL A 417 -1.06 20.96 -9.92
C VAL A 417 -0.69 19.99 -11.05
N PRO A 418 0.59 19.87 -11.45
CA PRO A 418 1.03 18.87 -12.42
C PRO A 418 0.87 17.42 -11.95
N ASP A 419 0.45 16.51 -12.84
CA ASP A 419 0.36 15.07 -12.59
C ASP A 419 1.70 14.39 -12.89
N ILE A 420 2.36 13.91 -11.83
CA ILE A 420 3.66 13.24 -11.93
C ILE A 420 3.56 11.77 -12.36
N SER A 421 2.36 11.17 -12.42
CA SER A 421 2.18 9.72 -12.60
C SER A 421 2.80 9.16 -13.89
N GLY A 422 2.99 10.01 -14.92
CA GLY A 422 3.57 9.63 -16.20
C GLY A 422 5.09 9.86 -16.31
N LEU A 423 5.75 10.41 -15.29
CA LEU A 423 7.17 10.71 -15.34
C LEU A 423 7.99 9.47 -14.99
N ARG A 424 8.80 8.98 -15.94
CA ARG A 424 9.67 7.80 -15.75
C ARG A 424 11.06 8.14 -15.28
N LYS A 425 11.67 9.21 -15.81
CA LYS A 425 13.08 9.51 -15.56
C LYS A 425 13.46 9.65 -14.08
N PRO A 426 12.66 10.34 -13.22
CA PRO A 426 12.96 10.38 -11.78
C PRO A 426 12.95 8.98 -11.13
N VAL A 427 11.99 8.14 -11.50
CA VAL A 427 11.88 6.77 -10.99
C VAL A 427 13.04 5.90 -11.46
N GLU A 428 13.49 6.04 -12.71
CA GLU A 428 14.69 5.37 -13.23
C GLU A 428 15.95 5.78 -12.46
N ILE A 429 16.15 7.08 -12.21
CA ILE A 429 17.27 7.59 -11.41
C ILE A 429 17.24 6.99 -9.99
N ALA A 430 16.06 6.93 -9.39
CA ALA A 430 15.89 6.33 -8.07
C ALA A 430 16.18 4.83 -8.07
N GLN A 431 15.76 4.09 -9.10
CA GLN A 431 16.07 2.67 -9.25
C GLN A 431 17.59 2.43 -9.41
N GLU A 432 18.28 3.24 -10.22
CA GLU A 432 19.74 3.18 -10.37
C GLU A 432 20.44 3.35 -9.02
N LEU A 433 20.08 4.40 -8.26
CA LEU A 433 20.62 4.64 -6.91
C LEU A 433 20.28 3.49 -5.96
N ALA A 434 19.04 3.00 -5.98
CA ALA A 434 18.61 1.89 -5.13
C ALA A 434 19.39 0.60 -5.45
N ASP A 435 19.67 0.32 -6.73
CA ASP A 435 20.44 -0.85 -7.15
C ASP A 435 21.89 -0.78 -6.66
N GLU A 436 22.54 0.39 -6.75
CA GLU A 436 23.86 0.65 -6.17
C GLU A 436 23.86 0.39 -4.65
N VAL A 437 22.93 1.03 -3.93
CA VAL A 437 22.79 0.87 -2.47
C VAL A 437 22.54 -0.60 -2.08
N MET A 438 21.67 -1.31 -2.81
CA MET A 438 21.38 -2.72 -2.53
C MET A 438 22.57 -3.63 -2.82
N ASN A 439 23.43 -3.29 -3.78
CA ASN A 439 24.67 -4.03 -4.04
C ASN A 439 25.65 -3.88 -2.87
N ASP A 440 25.84 -2.65 -2.39
CA ASP A 440 26.74 -2.34 -1.28
C ASP A 440 26.25 -2.99 0.04
N LEU A 441 24.93 -3.09 0.23
CA LEU A 441 24.32 -3.74 1.39
C LEU A 441 24.13 -5.27 1.26
N ASP A 442 24.46 -5.89 0.13
CA ASP A 442 24.16 -7.31 -0.13
C ASP A 442 24.90 -8.23 0.86
N LYS A 443 26.16 -7.93 1.19
CA LYS A 443 26.95 -8.72 2.15
C LYS A 443 26.32 -8.70 3.55
N LEU A 444 25.96 -7.50 4.06
CA LEU A 444 25.25 -7.34 5.32
C LEU A 444 23.89 -8.05 5.30
N SER A 445 23.11 -7.87 4.23
CA SER A 445 21.80 -8.52 4.11
C SER A 445 21.91 -10.04 4.16
N ARG A 446 22.90 -10.64 3.49
CA ARG A 446 23.13 -12.10 3.54
C ARG A 446 23.61 -12.57 4.90
N PHE A 447 24.36 -11.74 5.63
CA PHE A 447 24.76 -12.04 7.01
C PHE A 447 23.54 -12.06 7.93
N LEU A 448 22.73 -11.01 7.93
CA LEU A 448 21.52 -10.92 8.76
C LEU A 448 20.46 -11.96 8.38
N GLY A 449 20.44 -12.40 7.11
CA GLY A 449 19.58 -13.51 6.69
C GLY A 449 19.97 -14.87 7.29
N ARG A 450 21.23 -15.03 7.71
CA ARG A 450 21.73 -16.24 8.40
C ARG A 450 21.77 -16.06 9.91
N ASN A 451 21.94 -14.82 10.38
CA ASN A 451 22.08 -14.42 11.77
C ASN A 451 21.07 -13.31 12.10
N PRO A 452 19.79 -13.63 12.37
CA PRO A 452 18.74 -12.62 12.58
C PRO A 452 19.04 -11.63 13.70
N ASP A 453 19.66 -12.10 14.79
CA ASP A 453 19.99 -11.28 15.97
C ASP A 453 21.38 -10.64 15.86
N GLY A 454 22.08 -10.82 14.73
CA GLY A 454 23.46 -10.39 14.55
C GLY A 454 23.65 -8.91 14.20
N ARG A 455 22.60 -8.09 14.13
CA ARG A 455 22.71 -6.70 13.63
C ARG A 455 23.67 -5.82 14.41
N GLY A 456 23.70 -5.97 15.74
CA GLY A 456 24.62 -5.22 16.61
C GLY A 456 26.01 -5.84 16.73
N SER A 457 26.33 -6.91 15.99
CA SER A 457 27.66 -7.53 16.10
C SER A 457 28.72 -6.74 15.36
N VAL A 458 29.97 -6.91 15.81
CA VAL A 458 31.16 -6.36 15.13
C VAL A 458 31.23 -6.83 13.68
N GLU A 459 30.91 -8.10 13.41
CA GLU A 459 30.88 -8.64 12.05
C GLU A 459 29.83 -7.94 11.18
N ALA A 460 28.62 -7.67 11.70
CA ALA A 460 27.60 -6.94 10.95
C ALA A 460 28.02 -5.50 10.67
N HIS A 461 28.56 -4.81 11.67
CA HIS A 461 29.04 -3.43 11.53
C HIS A 461 30.19 -3.35 10.52
N ALA A 462 31.15 -4.28 10.57
CA ALA A 462 32.21 -4.38 9.58
C ALA A 462 31.65 -4.53 8.16
N LEU A 463 30.53 -5.24 7.96
CA LEU A 463 29.94 -5.39 6.63
C LEU A 463 29.21 -4.14 6.12
N LEU A 464 29.02 -3.10 6.94
CA LEU A 464 28.49 -1.81 6.48
C LEU A 464 29.48 -1.11 5.53
N PRO A 465 28.98 -0.43 4.49
CA PRO A 465 29.75 0.58 3.77
C PRO A 465 30.29 1.63 4.74
N SER A 466 31.54 2.06 4.53
CA SER A 466 32.22 2.97 5.46
C SER A 466 31.50 4.31 5.64
N GLU A 467 30.75 4.76 4.63
CA GLU A 467 29.94 5.98 4.69
C GLU A 467 28.83 5.91 5.74
N LEU A 468 28.41 4.71 6.14
CA LEU A 468 27.36 4.51 7.13
C LEU A 468 27.86 4.45 8.57
N TRP A 469 29.18 4.40 8.81
CA TRP A 469 29.70 4.15 10.16
C TRP A 469 29.34 5.25 11.15
N ASP A 470 29.33 6.51 10.72
CA ASP A 470 28.91 7.64 11.57
C ASP A 470 27.41 7.63 11.87
N ALA A 471 26.60 7.17 10.91
CA ALA A 471 25.14 7.08 11.06
C ALA A 471 24.70 5.86 11.91
N PHE A 472 25.56 4.84 11.98
CA PHE A 472 25.33 3.60 12.71
C PHE A 472 26.58 3.26 13.55
N PRO A 473 26.87 4.00 14.63
CA PRO A 473 28.05 3.77 15.46
C PRO A 473 27.99 2.41 16.18
N SER A 474 29.15 1.83 16.50
CA SER A 474 29.28 0.60 17.31
C SER A 474 30.46 0.74 18.28
N GLU A 475 30.16 0.68 19.58
CA GLU A 475 31.18 0.71 20.64
C GLU A 475 32.11 -0.51 20.55
N GLU A 476 31.56 -1.68 20.19
CA GLU A 476 32.34 -2.90 20.01
C GLU A 476 33.34 -2.78 18.86
N MET A 477 32.97 -2.07 17.80
CA MET A 477 33.88 -1.78 16.69
C MET A 477 35.00 -0.83 17.10
N ASP A 478 34.68 0.22 17.86
CA ASP A 478 35.67 1.17 18.40
C ASP A 478 36.65 0.49 19.36
N HIS A 479 36.14 -0.42 20.21
CA HIS A 479 36.95 -1.27 21.07
C HIS A 479 37.85 -2.22 20.27
N LEU A 480 37.33 -2.85 19.21
CA LEU A 480 38.12 -3.71 18.34
C LEU A 480 39.23 -2.93 17.65
N LYS A 481 38.93 -1.74 17.12
CA LYS A 481 39.90 -0.86 16.47
C LYS A 481 41.02 -0.43 17.41
N SER A 482 40.65 -0.06 18.64
CA SER A 482 41.61 0.32 19.69
C SER A 482 42.51 -0.85 20.08
N TRP A 483 41.91 -2.03 20.30
CA TRP A 483 42.66 -3.26 20.60
C TRP A 483 43.61 -3.66 19.46
N ALA A 484 43.16 -3.59 18.20
CA ALA A 484 44.00 -3.91 17.06
C ALA A 484 45.18 -2.94 16.95
N SER A 485 44.96 -1.65 17.21
CA SER A 485 46.05 -0.65 17.28
C SER A 485 47.07 -1.01 18.36
N ASP A 486 46.63 -1.34 19.58
CA ASP A 486 47.50 -1.71 20.70
C ASP A 486 48.31 -2.99 20.42
N ILE A 487 47.74 -3.95 19.69
CA ILE A 487 48.46 -5.16 19.27
C ILE A 487 49.54 -4.82 18.25
N VAL A 488 49.19 -4.02 17.22
CA VAL A 488 50.16 -3.59 16.20
C VAL A 488 51.31 -2.80 16.82
N ASP A 489 51.02 -1.89 17.76
CA ASP A 489 52.03 -1.08 18.43
C ASP A 489 52.97 -1.91 19.33
N ARG A 490 52.52 -3.11 19.76
CA ARG A 490 53.32 -4.09 20.52
C ARG A 490 54.02 -5.15 19.64
N GLY A 491 54.06 -4.95 18.32
CA GLY A 491 54.75 -5.84 17.38
C GLY A 491 53.83 -6.79 16.61
N GLY A 492 52.51 -6.66 16.75
CA GLY A 492 51.52 -7.28 15.88
C GLY A 492 51.19 -8.75 16.14
N LEU A 493 51.93 -9.45 16.99
CA LEU A 493 51.72 -10.89 17.25
C LEU A 493 50.58 -11.12 18.25
N VAL A 494 49.61 -11.94 17.87
CA VAL A 494 48.45 -12.30 18.71
C VAL A 494 47.95 -13.71 18.37
N PRO A 495 47.49 -14.54 19.32
CA PRO A 495 46.88 -15.84 19.01
C PRO A 495 45.64 -15.70 18.13
N LEU A 496 45.45 -16.61 17.18
CA LEU A 496 44.29 -16.58 16.28
C LEU A 496 42.96 -16.62 17.05
N GLU A 497 42.88 -17.42 18.11
CA GLU A 497 41.68 -17.53 18.95
C GLU A 497 41.28 -16.21 19.63
N GLU A 498 42.25 -15.37 19.99
CA GLU A 498 41.97 -14.06 20.58
C GLU A 498 41.36 -13.13 19.52
N VAL A 499 41.88 -13.15 18.28
CA VAL A 499 41.32 -12.37 17.16
C VAL A 499 39.87 -12.76 16.90
N ILE A 500 39.59 -14.07 16.78
CA ILE A 500 38.23 -14.56 16.53
C ILE A 500 37.33 -14.26 17.74
N GLY A 501 37.84 -14.43 18.96
CA GLY A 501 37.09 -14.15 20.19
C GLY A 501 36.63 -12.70 20.30
N ARG A 502 37.44 -11.74 19.82
CA ARG A 502 37.08 -10.31 19.79
C ARG A 502 36.00 -9.96 18.76
N LEU A 503 35.91 -10.72 17.68
CA LEU A 503 35.00 -10.48 16.57
C LEU A 503 33.66 -11.21 16.71
N GLU A 504 33.72 -12.47 17.15
CA GLU A 504 32.59 -13.40 17.18
C GLU A 504 32.18 -13.81 18.62
N GLY A 505 32.97 -13.43 19.63
CA GLY A 505 32.83 -13.92 21.01
C GLY A 505 33.55 -15.25 21.27
N GLU A 506 33.58 -15.70 22.53
CA GLU A 506 34.16 -17.01 22.87
C GLU A 506 33.36 -18.14 22.21
N THR A 507 34.01 -18.94 21.38
CA THR A 507 33.38 -20.09 20.72
C THR A 507 34.17 -21.38 21.00
N ASN A 508 33.46 -22.44 21.41
CA ASN A 508 34.02 -23.79 21.59
C ASN A 508 34.13 -24.56 20.25
N VAL A 509 34.05 -23.87 19.12
CA VAL A 509 34.00 -24.47 17.77
C VAL A 509 35.36 -24.32 17.11
N LYS A 510 35.77 -25.35 16.35
CA LYS A 510 37.02 -25.31 15.58
C LYS A 510 36.99 -24.15 14.58
N ILE A 511 37.98 -23.26 14.67
CA ILE A 511 38.13 -22.09 13.79
C ILE A 511 38.27 -22.55 12.33
N GLY A 512 37.27 -22.21 11.52
CA GLY A 512 37.19 -22.57 10.11
C GLY A 512 37.73 -21.47 9.18
N LYS A 513 38.06 -21.84 7.92
CA LYS A 513 38.50 -20.89 6.88
C LYS A 513 37.56 -19.68 6.74
N ARG A 514 36.25 -19.93 6.84
CA ARG A 514 35.22 -18.88 6.76
C ARG A 514 35.34 -17.82 7.86
N GLN A 515 35.56 -18.24 9.11
CA GLN A 515 35.70 -17.33 10.25
C GLN A 515 36.97 -16.49 10.10
N MET A 516 38.08 -17.12 9.71
CA MET A 516 39.32 -16.39 9.41
C MET A 516 39.15 -15.37 8.28
N THR A 517 38.40 -15.71 7.23
CA THR A 517 38.13 -14.78 6.12
C THR A 517 37.27 -13.61 6.58
N GLY A 518 36.23 -13.87 7.37
CA GLY A 518 35.40 -12.82 7.97
C GLY A 518 36.21 -11.89 8.89
N ALA A 519 37.10 -12.47 9.70
CA ALA A 519 37.99 -11.71 10.58
C ALA A 519 38.96 -10.81 9.82
N ALA A 520 39.60 -11.34 8.76
CA ALA A 520 40.45 -10.55 7.89
C ALA A 520 39.67 -9.39 7.26
N ASP A 521 38.45 -9.64 6.77
CA ASP A 521 37.60 -8.61 6.15
C ASP A 521 37.19 -7.52 7.13
N ALA A 522 36.83 -7.90 8.36
CA ALA A 522 36.47 -6.94 9.40
C ALA A 522 37.66 -6.05 9.80
N LEU A 523 38.83 -6.67 10.03
CA LEU A 523 40.05 -5.94 10.37
C LEU A 523 40.49 -5.00 9.24
N ALA A 524 40.40 -5.44 7.98
CA ALA A 524 40.84 -4.63 6.86
C ALA A 524 40.01 -3.36 6.67
N ARG A 525 38.72 -3.43 6.98
CA ARG A 525 37.85 -2.25 6.98
C ARG A 525 38.19 -1.28 8.10
N LEU A 526 38.82 -1.76 9.18
CA LEU A 526 39.39 -0.91 10.24
C LEU A 526 40.80 -0.40 9.92
N GLY A 527 41.35 -0.76 8.76
CA GLY A 527 42.71 -0.39 8.35
C GLY A 527 43.80 -1.35 8.84
N PHE A 528 43.43 -2.57 9.25
CA PHE A 528 44.36 -3.59 9.75
C PHE A 528 44.36 -4.86 8.88
N GLY A 529 45.53 -5.35 8.52
CA GLY A 529 45.70 -6.64 7.84
C GLY A 529 45.90 -7.78 8.83
N LEU A 530 45.54 -8.99 8.42
CA LEU A 530 45.75 -10.24 9.16
C LEU A 530 46.66 -11.16 8.34
N ALA A 531 47.79 -11.58 8.90
CA ALA A 531 48.69 -12.55 8.27
C ALA A 531 48.89 -13.80 9.15
N PRO A 532 48.77 -15.01 8.59
CA PRO A 532 48.49 -15.29 7.19
C PRO A 532 47.00 -15.11 6.84
N ASP A 533 46.69 -14.34 5.79
CA ASP A 533 45.31 -14.22 5.30
C ASP A 533 44.88 -15.57 4.69
N PRO A 534 43.74 -16.16 5.09
CA PRO A 534 43.28 -17.47 4.64
C PRO A 534 43.06 -17.59 3.12
N ARG A 535 42.96 -16.49 2.38
CA ARG A 535 42.87 -16.45 0.91
C ARG A 535 44.21 -16.80 0.25
N PHE A 536 45.31 -16.40 0.87
CA PHE A 536 46.65 -16.48 0.29
C PHE A 536 47.57 -17.43 1.06
N ALA A 537 47.21 -17.79 2.29
CA ALA A 537 48.00 -18.66 3.16
C ALA A 537 48.25 -20.05 2.55
N LEU A 538 49.49 -20.51 2.60
CA LEU A 538 49.87 -21.89 2.27
C LEU A 538 49.31 -22.91 3.28
N ARG A 539 49.22 -22.50 4.54
CA ARG A 539 48.64 -23.27 5.64
C ARG A 539 47.82 -22.35 6.52
N SER A 540 46.64 -22.81 6.94
CA SER A 540 45.84 -22.12 7.95
C SER A 540 46.48 -22.28 9.34
N PRO A 541 46.56 -21.18 10.12
CA PRO A 541 47.05 -21.23 11.50
C PRO A 541 46.07 -22.02 12.39
N LYS A 542 46.60 -22.63 13.46
CA LYS A 542 45.78 -23.20 14.55
C LYS A 542 45.32 -22.09 15.50
N ALA A 543 44.38 -22.42 16.39
CA ALA A 543 43.76 -21.46 17.32
C ALA A 543 44.80 -20.77 18.22
N GLU A 544 45.71 -21.55 18.77
CA GLU A 544 46.79 -21.13 19.66
C GLU A 544 48.02 -20.56 18.93
N GLU A 545 48.09 -20.69 17.61
CA GLU A 545 49.23 -20.20 16.82
C GLU A 545 49.13 -18.68 16.61
N PRO A 546 50.25 -17.95 16.68
CA PRO A 546 50.24 -16.51 16.49
C PRO A 546 49.99 -16.14 15.03
N VAL A 547 49.15 -15.12 14.85
CA VAL A 547 48.95 -14.37 13.62
C VAL A 547 49.51 -12.96 13.80
N VAL A 548 49.83 -12.30 12.70
CA VAL A 548 50.34 -10.93 12.69
C VAL A 548 49.23 -9.98 12.25
N LEU A 549 48.90 -9.03 13.11
CA LEU A 549 48.17 -7.82 12.75
C LEU A 549 49.14 -6.73 12.32
N PHE A 550 48.80 -6.00 11.26
CA PHE A 550 49.61 -4.91 10.74
C PHE A 550 48.75 -3.80 10.16
N ARG A 551 49.28 -2.57 10.01
CA ARG A 551 48.52 -1.46 9.41
C ARG A 551 48.51 -1.58 7.89
N LEU A 552 47.33 -1.40 7.28
CA LEU A 552 47.17 -1.32 5.82
C LEU A 552 47.34 0.12 5.28
N GLY A 553 47.41 1.12 6.16
CA GLY A 553 47.53 2.53 5.79
C GLY A 553 46.18 3.20 5.46
N GLU A 554 45.27 2.47 4.82
CA GLU A 554 43.89 2.88 4.57
C GLU A 554 42.90 1.71 4.80
N PRO A 555 41.62 1.99 5.11
CA PRO A 555 40.56 0.99 5.09
C PRO A 555 40.43 0.32 3.71
N ILE A 556 40.41 -1.02 3.67
CA ILE A 556 40.24 -1.78 2.42
C ILE A 556 38.92 -2.55 2.45
N GLU A 557 38.05 -2.30 1.46
CA GLU A 557 36.73 -2.97 1.38
C GLU A 557 36.76 -4.36 0.72
N ARG A 558 37.75 -4.61 -0.15
CA ARG A 558 37.92 -5.83 -0.96
C ARG A 558 39.34 -6.35 -0.87
N LEU A 559 39.63 -7.13 0.16
CA LEU A 559 40.94 -7.77 0.38
C LEU A 559 41.34 -8.76 -0.73
N GLU A 560 40.38 -9.30 -1.49
CA GLU A 560 40.67 -10.15 -2.64
C GLU A 560 41.38 -9.45 -3.81
N ASP A 561 41.26 -8.11 -3.90
CA ASP A 561 41.82 -7.32 -4.98
C ASP A 561 43.25 -6.87 -4.65
N VAL A 562 44.17 -7.84 -4.56
CA VAL A 562 45.61 -7.58 -4.30
C VAL A 562 46.40 -7.24 -5.56
N SER A 563 47.42 -6.39 -5.42
CA SER A 563 48.32 -5.99 -6.52
C SER A 563 49.14 -7.15 -7.07
N ASP A 564 49.57 -7.03 -8.34
CA ASP A 564 50.46 -8.03 -8.96
C ASP A 564 51.78 -8.17 -8.20
N SER A 565 52.32 -7.07 -7.67
CA SER A 565 53.53 -7.07 -6.84
C SER A 565 53.37 -7.90 -5.57
N TYR A 566 52.22 -7.79 -4.89
CA TYR A 566 51.92 -8.60 -3.71
C TYR A 566 51.83 -10.08 -4.07
N ARG A 567 51.14 -10.41 -5.17
CA ARG A 567 51.01 -11.80 -5.67
C ARG A 567 52.38 -12.41 -5.97
N SER A 568 53.25 -11.68 -6.66
CA SER A 568 54.62 -12.13 -6.97
C SER A 568 55.44 -12.40 -5.71
N ALA A 569 55.45 -11.47 -4.76
CA ALA A 569 56.17 -11.64 -3.49
C ALA A 569 55.66 -12.86 -2.69
N LEU A 570 54.35 -13.10 -2.71
CA LEU A 570 53.75 -14.24 -2.02
C LEU A 570 54.15 -15.59 -2.66
N ILE A 571 54.26 -15.64 -3.99
CA ILE A 571 54.77 -16.80 -4.72
C ILE A 571 56.26 -17.02 -4.41
N GLU A 572 57.07 -15.97 -4.40
CA GLU A 572 58.50 -16.06 -4.06
C GLU A 572 58.72 -16.57 -2.63
N LEU A 573 57.97 -16.05 -1.66
CA LEU A 573 57.97 -16.55 -0.28
C LEU A 573 57.55 -18.01 -0.20
N ALA A 574 56.51 -18.40 -0.96
CA ALA A 574 56.05 -19.79 -0.99
C ALA A 574 57.11 -20.74 -1.54
N LEU A 575 57.74 -20.38 -2.66
CA LEU A 575 58.86 -21.13 -3.23
C LEU A 575 60.03 -21.22 -2.25
N GLY A 576 60.41 -20.10 -1.63
CA GLY A 576 61.50 -20.04 -0.66
C GLY A 576 61.24 -20.83 0.63
N SER A 577 59.97 -21.01 1.02
CA SER A 577 59.59 -21.84 2.18
C SER A 577 59.55 -23.35 1.88
N PHE A 578 59.57 -23.74 0.60
CA PHE A 578 59.51 -25.12 0.14
C PHE A 578 60.91 -25.74 -0.10
N VAL A 579 61.92 -24.87 -0.27
CA VAL A 579 63.36 -25.22 -0.35
C VAL A 579 63.95 -25.17 1.04
#